data_AF-A0A842VXG5-F1
#
_entry.id   AF-A0A842VXG5-F1
#
_cell.length_a   1.000
_cell.length_b   1.000
_cell.length_c   1.000
_cell.angle_alpha   90.00
_cell.angle_beta   90.00
_cell.angle_gamma   90.00
#
_symmetry.space_group_name_H-M   'P 1'
#
loop_
_entity.id
_entity.type
_entity.pdbx_description
1 polymer ?
#
loop_
_entity_poly.entity_id
_entity_poly.type
_entity_poly.pdbx_seq_one_letter_code
_entity_poly.pdbx_strand_id
1 'polypeptide(L)'
;MSKFFNLYRRKGTDETIGILSNYGTKGIKQTEFFQILKEKHKHLNSFFRVRNELIDFKIISYILDEDNDKCLVLTEKGLEINKLLNQINDYFQLKNQ
;
A
#
# COMPACT_ATOMS: atom_id res chain seq x y z
N MET A 1 11.90 13.87 12.70
CA MET A 1 11.30 12.59 12.25
C MET A 1 11.50 12.45 10.74
N SER A 2 11.78 11.25 10.23
CA SER A 2 11.98 11.04 8.78
C SER A 2 10.68 11.29 8.00
N LYS A 3 10.77 11.79 6.77
CA LYS A 3 9.60 12.05 5.90
C LYS A 3 8.75 10.79 5.68
N PHE A 4 9.39 9.62 5.62
CA PHE A 4 8.70 8.33 5.50
C PHE A 4 7.89 7.98 6.77
N PHE A 5 8.44 8.19 7.97
CA PHE A 5 7.68 7.93 9.20
C PHE A 5 6.39 8.78 9.29
N ASN A 6 6.45 10.03 8.81
CA ASN A 6 5.26 10.87 8.72
C ASN A 6 4.24 10.30 7.73
N LEU A 7 4.69 9.78 6.58
CA LEU A 7 3.80 9.12 5.61
C LEU A 7 3.18 7.85 6.18
N TYR A 8 3.97 6.99 6.83
CA TYR A 8 3.50 5.72 7.38
C TYR A 8 2.37 5.91 8.41
N ARG A 9 2.46 6.95 9.25
CA ARG A 9 1.43 7.26 10.26
C ARG A 9 0.11 7.80 9.67
N ARG A 10 0.07 8.14 8.37
CA ARG A 10 -1.13 8.71 7.76
C ARG A 10 -2.12 7.61 7.38
N LYS A 11 -3.38 7.86 7.71
CA LYS A 11 -4.50 7.00 7.32
C LYS A 11 -4.53 6.85 5.79
N GLY A 12 -4.58 5.61 5.33
CA GLY A 12 -4.51 5.24 3.93
C GLY A 12 -3.19 4.59 3.52
N THR A 13 -2.07 4.88 4.21
CA THR A 13 -0.77 4.28 3.86
C THR A 13 -0.76 2.78 4.11
N ASP A 14 -1.04 2.36 5.34
CA ASP A 14 -1.08 0.95 5.73
C ASP A 14 -2.17 0.17 4.97
N GLU A 15 -3.35 0.77 4.82
CA GLU A 15 -4.48 0.22 4.05
C GLU A 15 -4.08 -0.05 2.59
N THR A 16 -3.40 0.91 1.95
CA THR A 16 -2.95 0.78 0.55
C THR A 16 -1.89 -0.29 0.40
N ILE A 17 -0.86 -0.27 1.26
CA ILE A 17 0.24 -1.25 1.20
C ILE A 17 -0.31 -2.66 1.46
N GLY A 18 -1.16 -2.83 2.48
CA GLY A 18 -1.72 -4.12 2.86
C GLY A 18 -2.69 -4.72 1.84
N ILE A 19 -3.43 -3.89 1.09
CA ILE A 19 -4.23 -4.39 -0.04
C ILE A 19 -3.30 -4.87 -1.15
N LEU A 20 -2.37 -4.02 -1.58
CA LEU A 20 -1.48 -4.29 -2.72
C LEU A 20 -0.48 -5.41 -2.45
N SER A 21 -0.08 -5.65 -1.20
CA SER A 21 0.85 -6.72 -0.84
C SER A 21 0.33 -8.12 -1.19
N ASN A 22 -1.00 -8.30 -1.28
CA ASN A 22 -1.60 -9.58 -1.67
C ASN A 22 -1.41 -9.89 -3.17
N TYR A 23 -1.12 -8.87 -3.97
CA TYR A 23 -1.02 -8.96 -5.42
C TYR A 23 0.44 -8.81 -5.91
N GLY A 24 1.34 -8.42 -5.02
CA GLY A 24 2.77 -8.30 -5.33
C GLY A 24 3.06 -7.33 -6.48
N THR A 25 4.01 -7.70 -7.33
CA THR A 25 4.39 -6.93 -8.52
C THR A 25 3.47 -7.13 -9.72
N LYS A 26 2.50 -8.05 -9.66
CA LYS A 26 1.48 -8.19 -10.72
C LYS A 26 0.47 -7.04 -10.65
N GLY A 27 0.27 -6.48 -9.46
CA GLY A 27 -0.68 -5.42 -9.22
C GLY A 27 -2.13 -5.90 -9.34
N ILE A 28 -3.03 -4.93 -9.25
CA ILE A 28 -4.48 -5.15 -9.23
C ILE A 28 -5.15 -4.07 -10.09
N LYS A 29 -6.25 -4.41 -10.76
CA LYS A 29 -7.04 -3.41 -11.49
C LYS A 29 -7.46 -2.28 -10.55
N GLN A 30 -7.36 -1.04 -11.02
CA GLN A 30 -7.66 0.13 -10.18
C GLN A 30 -9.11 0.10 -9.64
N THR A 31 -10.06 -0.42 -10.43
CA THR A 31 -11.46 -0.62 -10.04
C THR A 31 -11.59 -1.60 -8.88
N GLU A 32 -10.91 -2.75 -8.96
CA GLU A 32 -10.90 -3.78 -7.92
C GLU A 32 -10.23 -3.27 -6.63
N PHE A 33 -9.12 -2.54 -6.74
CA PHE A 33 -8.48 -1.89 -5.59
C PHE A 33 -9.46 -1.03 -4.80
N PHE A 34 -10.21 -0.17 -5.50
CA PHE A 34 -11.18 0.71 -4.84
C PHE A 34 -12.38 -0.04 -4.27
N GLN A 35 -12.80 -1.13 -4.91
CA GLN A 35 -13.83 -2.00 -4.34
C GLN A 35 -13.37 -2.59 -3.00
N ILE A 36 -12.18 -3.18 -2.95
CA ILE A 36 -11.62 -3.75 -1.71
C ILE A 36 -11.42 -2.67 -0.65
N LEU A 37 -10.91 -1.49 -1.03
CA LEU A 37 -10.72 -0.37 -0.10
C LEU A 37 -12.05 0.10 0.50
N LYS A 38 -13.11 0.16 -0.31
CA LYS A 38 -14.46 0.51 0.14
C LYS A 38 -15.00 -0.52 1.14
N GLU A 39 -14.86 -1.80 0.83
CA GLU A 39 -15.34 -2.91 1.66
C GLU A 39 -14.60 -2.99 3.00
N LYS A 40 -13.26 -2.86 2.99
CA LYS A 40 -12.43 -3.00 4.20
C LYS A 40 -12.33 -1.73 5.05
N HIS A 41 -12.32 -0.54 4.46
CA HIS A 41 -11.92 0.69 5.16
C HIS A 41 -12.93 1.85 5.05
N LYS A 42 -14.12 1.61 4.47
CA LYS A 42 -15.28 2.53 4.33
C LYS A 42 -15.04 3.88 3.61
N HIS A 43 -13.81 4.35 3.48
CA HIS A 43 -13.50 5.69 2.95
C HIS A 43 -12.47 5.64 1.82
N LEU A 44 -12.95 5.69 0.57
CA LEU A 44 -12.10 5.81 -0.63
C LEU A 44 -11.10 6.97 -0.58
N ASN A 45 -11.46 8.04 0.15
CA ASN A 45 -10.63 9.22 0.33
C ASN A 45 -9.32 8.95 1.08
N SER A 46 -9.17 7.82 1.80
CA SER A 46 -7.93 7.50 2.50
C SER A 46 -6.77 7.31 1.51
N PHE A 47 -7.00 6.60 0.41
CA PHE A 47 -6.00 6.44 -0.65
C PHE A 47 -5.57 7.77 -1.26
N PHE A 48 -6.53 8.63 -1.66
CA PHE A 48 -6.21 9.88 -2.34
C PHE A 48 -5.39 10.85 -1.47
N ARG A 49 -5.50 10.76 -0.15
CA ARG A 49 -4.70 11.56 0.78
C ARG A 49 -3.22 11.21 0.71
N VAL A 50 -2.88 9.95 0.52
CA VAL A 50 -1.49 9.44 0.59
C VAL A 50 -0.90 9.11 -0.79
N ARG A 51 -1.75 9.05 -1.83
CA ARG A 51 -1.39 8.60 -3.18
C ARG A 51 -0.13 9.27 -3.72
N ASN A 52 -0.10 10.60 -3.73
CA ASN A 52 0.99 11.34 -4.36
C ASN A 52 2.31 11.02 -3.65
N GLU A 53 2.32 11.01 -2.31
CA GLU A 53 3.53 10.67 -1.58
C GLU A 53 3.93 9.20 -1.80
N LEU A 54 2.99 8.25 -1.81
CA LEU A 54 3.31 6.85 -2.12
C LEU A 54 3.98 6.69 -3.50
N ILE A 55 3.58 7.50 -4.49
CA ILE A 55 4.20 7.52 -5.82
C ILE A 55 5.57 8.22 -5.77
N ASP A 56 5.67 9.38 -5.11
CA ASP A 56 6.91 10.15 -4.99
C ASP A 56 8.01 9.34 -4.27
N PHE A 57 7.61 8.56 -3.26
CA PHE A 57 8.49 7.64 -2.55
C PHE A 57 8.75 6.34 -3.31
N LYS A 58 8.18 6.16 -4.50
CA LYS A 58 8.27 4.92 -5.30
C LYS A 58 7.87 3.69 -4.50
N ILE A 59 6.78 3.78 -3.76
CA ILE A 59 6.20 2.65 -3.01
C ILE A 59 5.19 1.95 -3.90
N ILE A 60 4.34 2.73 -4.56
CA ILE A 60 3.36 2.24 -5.53
C ILE A 60 3.64 2.82 -6.92
N SER A 61 3.14 2.15 -7.95
CA SER A 61 3.15 2.66 -9.32
C SER A 61 1.85 2.28 -10.04
N TYR A 62 1.62 2.90 -11.20
CA TYR A 62 0.62 2.46 -12.16
C TYR A 62 1.29 1.70 -13.30
N ILE A 63 0.69 0.60 -13.71
CA ILE A 63 1.07 -0.19 -14.89
C ILE A 63 -0.19 -0.46 -15.72
N LEU A 64 0.01 -0.90 -16.97
CA LEU A 64 -1.07 -1.48 -17.78
C LEU A 64 -0.95 -3.00 -17.72
N ASP A 65 -2.08 -3.69 -17.65
CA ASP A 65 -2.11 -5.15 -17.84
C ASP A 65 -2.21 -5.53 -19.32
N GLU A 66 -2.38 -6.83 -19.59
CA GLU A 66 -2.50 -7.39 -20.95
C GLU A 66 -3.70 -6.86 -21.72
N ASP A 67 -4.76 -6.42 -21.02
CA ASP A 67 -5.98 -5.84 -21.58
C ASP A 67 -5.88 -4.32 -21.77
N ASN A 68 -4.73 -3.72 -21.46
CA ASN A 68 -4.52 -2.27 -21.34
C ASN A 68 -5.35 -1.59 -20.24
N ASP A 69 -5.77 -2.35 -19.23
CA ASP A 69 -6.42 -1.80 -18.06
C ASP A 69 -5.39 -1.20 -17.10
N LYS A 70 -5.78 -0.10 -16.46
CA LYS A 70 -4.93 0.58 -15.49
C LYS A 70 -4.89 -0.19 -14.17
N CYS A 71 -3.70 -0.67 -13.84
CA CYS A 71 -3.42 -1.42 -12.62
C CYS A 71 -2.59 -0.60 -11.63
N LEU A 72 -2.85 -0.81 -10.35
CA LEU A 72 -2.06 -0.28 -9.23
C LEU A 72 -1.17 -1.40 -8.70
N VAL A 73 0.12 -1.11 -8.50
CA VAL A 73 1.10 -2.13 -8.10
C VAL A 73 1.94 -1.67 -6.93
N LEU A 74 2.34 -2.62 -6.09
CA LEU A 74 3.43 -2.41 -5.13
C LEU A 74 4.76 -2.58 -5.87
N THR A 75 5.60 -1.56 -5.86
CA THR A 75 6.95 -1.66 -6.44
C THR A 75 7.83 -2.59 -5.60
N GLU A 76 9.01 -2.96 -6.11
CA GLU A 76 10.01 -3.70 -5.33
C GLU A 76 10.34 -3.01 -3.99
N LYS A 77 10.57 -1.69 -4.03
CA LYS A 77 10.77 -0.89 -2.82
C LYS A 77 9.57 -0.94 -1.88
N GLY A 78 8.35 -0.93 -2.42
CA GLY A 78 7.15 -1.07 -1.63
C GLY A 78 7.06 -2.43 -0.93
N LEU A 79 7.48 -3.50 -1.60
CA LEU A 79 7.50 -4.86 -1.05
C LEU A 79 8.51 -4.98 0.10
N GLU A 80 9.70 -4.39 -0.07
CA GLU A 80 10.70 -4.32 1.00
C GLU A 80 10.16 -3.58 2.22
N ILE A 81 9.50 -2.43 2.01
CA ILE A 81 8.86 -1.67 3.08
C ILE A 81 7.80 -2.52 3.78
N ASN A 82 6.92 -3.18 3.03
CA ASN A 82 5.90 -4.05 3.61
C ASN A 82 6.51 -5.16 4.47
N LYS A 83 7.59 -5.79 4.00
CA LYS A 83 8.33 -6.81 4.76
C LYS A 83 8.91 -6.24 6.06
N LEU A 84 9.53 -5.07 6.02
CA LEU A 84 10.06 -4.39 7.21
C LEU A 84 8.96 -4.06 8.21
N LEU A 85 7.80 -3.58 7.74
CA LEU A 85 6.66 -3.28 8.60
C LEU A 85 6.12 -4.53 9.30
N ASN A 86 6.02 -5.65 8.59
CA ASN A 86 5.61 -6.92 9.18
C ASN A 86 6.61 -7.41 10.24
N GLN A 87 7.91 -7.33 9.96
CA GLN A 87 8.95 -7.68 10.94
C GLN A 87 8.87 -6.84 12.22
N ILE A 88 8.59 -5.54 12.09
CA ILE A 88 8.39 -4.64 13.23
C ILE A 88 7.16 -5.07 14.04
N ASN A 89 6.05 -5.37 13.37
CA ASN A 89 4.82 -5.83 14.03
C ASN A 89 5.04 -7.15 14.78
N ASP A 90 5.70 -8.12 14.15
CA ASP A 90 6.02 -9.43 14.76
C ASP A 90 6.87 -9.25 16.03
N TYR A 91 7.89 -8.38 15.97
CA TYR A 91 8.73 -8.08 17.12
C TYR A 91 7.94 -7.47 18.29
N PHE A 92 6.98 -6.58 18.01
CA PHE A 92 6.13 -6.01 19.05
C PHE A 92 5.13 -7.03 19.61
N GLN A 93 4.64 -7.98 18.82
CA GLN A 93 3.74 -9.03 19.33
C GLN A 93 4.46 -10.00 20.26
N LEU A 94 5.70 -10.39 19.94
CA LEU A 94 6.52 -11.29 20.76
C LEU A 94 6.91 -10.69 22.13
N LYS A 95 7.01 -9.36 22.24
CA LYS A 95 7.33 -8.67 23.49
C LYS A 95 6.15 -8.49 24.45
N ASN A 96 4.92 -8.68 23.95
CA ASN A 96 3.69 -8.52 24.73
C ASN A 96 3.04 -9.88 25.09
N GLN A 97 3.74 -10.98 24.83
CA GLN A 97 3.47 -12.33 25.34
C GLN A 97 4.43 -12.64 26.49
#